data_AF-A0A6B0SN42-F1
#
_entry.id   AF-A0A6B0SN42-F1
#
_cell.length_a   1.000
_cell.length_b   1.000
_cell.length_c   1.000
_cell.angle_alpha   90.00
_cell.angle_beta   90.00
_cell.angle_gamma   90.00
#
_symmetry.space_group_name_H-M   'P 1'
#
loop_
_entity.id
_entity.type
_entity.pdbx_description
1 polymer ?
#
loop_
_entity_poly.entity_id
_entity_poly.type
_entity_poly.pdbx_seq_one_letter_code
_entity_poly.pdbx_strand_id
1 'polypeptide(L)'
;MRLNGTDDELSAHEYPATSGELIDAYGDTRIELQDGSETIGAVLGRLGSETFHSADDVWTTLRGGVGHEAVGRRFYSDRDAPAVGEDGPDQISF
;
A
#
# COMPACT_ATOMS: atom_id res chain seq x y z
N MET A 1 5.89 -3.23 1.83
CA MET A 1 4.88 -3.80 0.93
C MET A 1 5.50 -4.99 0.22
N ARG A 2 4.84 -6.14 0.23
CA ARG A 2 5.26 -7.35 -0.49
C ARG A 2 4.05 -7.98 -1.17
N LEU A 3 4.20 -8.45 -2.42
CA LEU A 3 3.21 -9.29 -3.08
C LEU A 3 3.55 -10.75 -2.79
N ASN A 4 2.57 -11.56 -2.40
CA ASN A 4 2.76 -12.97 -2.06
C ASN A 4 2.92 -13.84 -3.33
N GLY A 5 4.06 -13.69 -4.03
CA GLY A 5 4.45 -14.55 -5.15
C GLY A 5 4.05 -14.06 -6.54
N THR A 6 3.29 -12.97 -6.63
CA THR A 6 2.82 -12.42 -7.91
C THR A 6 3.81 -11.42 -8.52
N ASP A 7 4.97 -11.19 -7.92
CA ASP A 7 5.97 -10.27 -8.48
C ASP A 7 6.54 -10.77 -9.81
N ASP A 8 6.87 -12.06 -9.85
CA ASP A 8 7.40 -12.73 -11.03
C ASP A 8 6.28 -12.89 -12.09
N GLU A 9 5.06 -13.21 -11.65
CA GLU A 9 3.90 -13.34 -12.54
C GLU A 9 3.53 -12.01 -13.22
N LEU A 10 3.53 -10.89 -12.47
CA LEU A 10 3.30 -9.56 -13.05
C LEU A 10 4.41 -9.17 -14.01
N SER A 11 5.66 -9.53 -13.70
CA SER A 11 6.82 -9.28 -14.56
C SER A 11 6.73 -10.07 -15.87
N ALA A 12 6.21 -11.29 -15.81
CA ALA A 12 6.01 -12.17 -16.96
C ALA A 12 4.72 -11.89 -17.76
N HIS A 13 3.83 -11.04 -17.25
CA HIS A 13 2.58 -10.69 -17.91
C HIS A 13 2.81 -9.93 -19.22
N GLU A 14 1.88 -10.06 -20.17
CA GLU A 14 1.97 -9.38 -21.47
C GLU A 14 1.41 -7.95 -21.36
N TYR A 15 2.19 -6.96 -21.77
CA TYR A 15 1.80 -5.55 -21.74
C TYR A 15 1.69 -4.97 -23.16
N PRO A 16 0.80 -3.98 -23.40
CA PRO A 16 -0.01 -3.25 -22.42
C PRO A 16 -1.21 -4.04 -21.89
N ALA A 17 -1.46 -3.93 -20.57
CA ALA A 17 -2.54 -4.61 -19.87
C ALA A 17 -3.44 -3.60 -19.16
N THR A 18 -4.74 -3.84 -19.14
CA THR A 18 -5.67 -2.96 -18.42
C THR A 18 -5.76 -3.35 -16.95
N SER A 19 -6.05 -2.37 -16.10
CA SER A 19 -6.48 -2.59 -14.71
C SER A 19 -7.57 -3.66 -14.60
N GLY A 20 -8.56 -3.68 -15.49
CA GLY A 20 -9.59 -4.73 -15.52
C GLY A 20 -9.01 -6.14 -15.74
N GLU A 21 -8.10 -6.31 -16.69
CA GLU A 21 -7.43 -7.60 -16.94
C GLU A 21 -6.53 -8.03 -15.77
N LEU A 22 -5.82 -7.08 -15.16
CA LEU A 22 -5.00 -7.37 -13.99
C LEU A 22 -5.84 -7.70 -12.76
N ILE A 23 -7.04 -7.10 -12.62
CA ILE A 23 -7.99 -7.45 -11.56
C ILE A 23 -8.58 -8.85 -11.82
N ASP A 24 -8.88 -9.19 -13.06
CA ASP A 24 -9.41 -10.52 -13.39
C ASP A 24 -8.36 -11.62 -13.15
N ALA A 25 -7.11 -11.37 -13.55
CA ALA A 25 -6.01 -12.32 -13.39
C ALA A 25 -5.44 -12.39 -11.96
N TYR A 26 -5.29 -11.25 -11.30
CA TYR A 26 -4.54 -11.11 -10.04
C TYR A 26 -5.32 -10.40 -8.93
N GLY A 27 -6.61 -10.14 -9.10
CA GLY A 27 -7.41 -9.35 -8.16
C GLY A 27 -7.51 -9.92 -6.76
N ASP A 28 -7.48 -11.25 -6.63
CA ASP A 28 -7.47 -11.98 -5.36
C ASP A 28 -6.09 -12.01 -4.67
N THR A 29 -5.03 -11.57 -5.36
CA THR A 29 -3.69 -11.53 -4.79
C THR A 29 -3.63 -10.56 -3.62
N ARG A 30 -3.16 -11.06 -2.48
CA ARG A 30 -2.96 -10.27 -1.26
C ARG A 30 -1.60 -9.55 -1.29
N ILE A 31 -1.69 -8.25 -1.05
CA ILE A 31 -0.62 -7.31 -0.80
C ILE A 31 -0.40 -7.22 0.71
N GLU A 32 0.78 -7.60 1.18
CA GLU A 32 1.15 -7.44 2.58
C GLU A 32 1.67 -6.02 2.81
N LEU A 33 1.00 -5.29 3.69
CA LEU A 33 1.35 -3.92 4.08
C LEU A 33 2.05 -3.91 5.45
N GLN A 34 2.44 -2.72 5.89
CA GLN A 34 3.10 -2.55 7.19
C GLN A 34 2.11 -2.78 8.33
N ASP A 35 0.87 -2.34 8.15
CA ASP A 35 -0.25 -2.54 9.07
C ASP A 35 -1.42 -3.11 8.25
N GLY A 36 -1.62 -4.44 8.32
CA GLY A 36 -2.68 -5.12 7.58
C GLY A 36 -2.30 -5.60 6.17
N SER A 37 -3.32 -5.92 5.38
CA SER A 37 -3.17 -6.46 4.03
C SER A 37 -4.36 -6.05 3.17
N GLU A 38 -4.11 -5.68 1.91
CA GLU A 38 -5.15 -5.33 0.93
C GLU A 38 -4.99 -6.22 -0.31
N THR A 39 -5.95 -6.27 -1.22
CA THR A 39 -5.82 -7.03 -2.47
C THR A 39 -5.52 -6.12 -3.66
N ILE A 40 -4.87 -6.65 -4.69
CA ILE A 40 -4.63 -5.94 -5.95
C ILE A 40 -5.96 -5.41 -6.53
N GLY A 41 -7.00 -6.24 -6.49
CA GLY A 41 -8.34 -5.89 -6.93
C GLY A 41 -8.92 -4.66 -6.21
N ALA A 42 -8.75 -4.59 -4.90
CA ALA A 42 -9.24 -3.47 -4.09
C ALA A 42 -8.48 -2.17 -4.39
N VAL A 43 -7.16 -2.24 -4.58
CA VAL A 43 -6.32 -1.07 -4.90
C VAL A 43 -6.64 -0.55 -6.30
N LEU A 44 -6.58 -1.42 -7.32
CA LEU A 44 -6.84 -1.03 -8.71
C LEU A 44 -8.30 -0.60 -8.91
N GLY A 45 -9.25 -1.27 -8.27
CA GLY A 45 -10.66 -0.90 -8.30
C GLY A 45 -10.94 0.49 -7.70
N ARG A 46 -10.13 0.94 -6.74
CA ARG A 46 -10.20 2.31 -6.17
C ARG A 46 -9.65 3.37 -7.12
N LEU A 47 -8.58 3.04 -7.84
CA LEU A 47 -7.90 3.95 -8.78
C LEU A 47 -8.68 4.12 -10.09
N GLY A 48 -9.46 3.12 -10.46
CA GLY A 48 -10.30 3.14 -11.66
C GLY A 48 -9.61 2.49 -12.86
N SER A 49 -10.22 2.67 -14.04
CA SER A 49 -9.74 2.02 -15.27
C SER A 49 -8.53 2.75 -15.85
N GLU A 50 -7.35 2.17 -15.68
CA GLU A 50 -6.08 2.62 -16.25
C GLU A 50 -5.43 1.51 -17.09
N THR A 51 -4.53 1.88 -18.01
CA THR A 51 -3.77 0.96 -18.86
C THR A 51 -2.30 1.03 -18.48
N PHE A 52 -1.72 -0.11 -18.14
CA PHE A 52 -0.33 -0.24 -17.74
C PHE A 52 0.51 -0.71 -18.91
N HIS A 53 1.68 -0.10 -19.06
CA HIS A 53 2.60 -0.44 -20.15
C HIS A 53 3.70 -1.41 -19.74
N SER A 54 3.88 -1.64 -18.44
CA SER A 54 4.91 -2.49 -17.86
C SER A 54 4.51 -2.93 -16.46
N ALA A 55 5.13 -4.01 -15.97
CA ALA A 55 4.97 -4.46 -14.59
C ALA A 55 5.37 -3.38 -13.57
N ASP A 56 6.44 -2.63 -13.84
CA ASP A 56 6.90 -1.53 -12.99
C ASP A 56 5.84 -0.43 -12.81
N ASP A 57 5.05 -0.18 -13.86
CA ASP A 57 3.96 0.79 -13.86
C ASP A 57 2.85 0.34 -12.90
N VAL A 58 2.46 -0.94 -12.98
CA VAL A 58 1.51 -1.54 -12.04
C VAL A 58 2.05 -1.48 -10.61
N TRP A 59 3.33 -1.83 -10.41
CA TRP A 59 3.97 -1.80 -9.11
C TRP A 59 3.97 -0.41 -8.48
N THR A 60 4.31 0.61 -9.28
CA THR A 60 4.30 2.01 -8.85
C THR A 60 2.90 2.45 -8.46
N THR A 61 1.90 2.10 -9.29
CA THR A 61 0.51 2.43 -9.01
C THR A 61 -0.04 1.70 -7.78
N LEU A 62 0.28 0.41 -7.59
CA LEU A 62 -0.09 -0.33 -6.39
C LEU A 62 0.55 0.30 -5.14
N ARG A 63 1.84 0.66 -5.21
CA ARG A 63 2.56 1.26 -4.09
C ARG A 63 2.07 2.67 -3.72
N GLY A 64 1.58 3.43 -4.70
CA GLY A 64 0.97 4.74 -4.48
C GLY A 64 -0.52 4.68 -4.11
N GLY A 65 -1.22 3.62 -4.52
CA GLY A 65 -2.67 3.47 -4.35
C GLY A 65 -3.11 2.68 -3.12
N VAL A 66 -2.21 1.91 -2.50
CA VAL A 66 -2.46 1.26 -1.20
C VAL A 66 -2.82 2.32 -0.16
N GLY A 67 -3.86 2.04 0.62
CA GLY A 67 -4.38 2.97 1.63
C GLY A 67 -3.37 3.29 2.74
N HIS A 68 -3.78 4.14 3.68
CA HIS A 68 -2.98 4.56 4.85
C HIS A 68 -2.38 3.38 5.66
N GLU A 69 -2.92 2.17 5.54
CA GLU A 69 -2.36 0.90 6.04
C GLU A 69 -0.91 0.62 5.58
N ALA A 70 -0.48 1.20 4.45
CA ALA A 70 0.89 1.14 3.96
C ALA A 70 1.88 2.08 4.69
N VAL A 71 1.39 3.07 5.44
CA VAL A 71 2.19 4.09 6.14
C VAL A 71 2.67 3.60 7.52
N GLY A 72 2.07 2.52 8.04
CA GLY A 72 2.33 2.01 9.39
C GLY A 72 1.61 2.81 10.48
N ARG A 73 1.88 2.43 11.74
CA ARG A 73 1.24 2.95 12.98
C ARG A 73 0.85 4.44 12.91
N ARG A 74 -0.45 4.69 12.77
CA ARG A 74 -1.06 6.01 13.00
C ARG A 74 -0.86 6.35 14.49
N PHE A 75 -0.62 7.62 14.83
CA PHE A 75 -0.49 8.18 16.19
C PHE A 75 0.87 8.20 16.92
N TYR A 76 2.02 8.12 16.24
CA TYR A 76 3.26 8.64 16.87
C TYR A 76 3.32 10.16 16.68
N SER A 77 2.58 10.90 17.50
CA SER A 77 2.79 12.35 17.69
C SER A 77 3.87 12.56 18.75
N ASP A 78 5.10 12.12 18.49
CA ASP A 78 6.27 12.45 19.32
C ASP A 78 6.79 13.88 19.06
N ARG A 79 6.18 14.58 18.10
CA ARG A 79 6.51 15.95 17.73
C ARG A 79 5.49 16.99 18.19
N ASP A 80 4.69 16.68 19.20
CA ASP A 80 4.26 17.75 20.08
C ASP A 80 5.45 18.08 20.99
N ALA A 81 6.25 19.06 20.58
CA ALA A 81 7.13 19.70 21.52
C ALA A 81 6.22 20.39 22.55
N PRO A 82 6.27 20.03 23.85
CA PRO A 82 5.44 20.72 24.83
C PRO A 82 5.78 22.21 24.77
N ALA A 83 4.73 23.05 24.71
CA ALA A 83 4.91 24.47 24.87
C ALA A 83 5.54 24.74 26.24
N VAL A 84 6.36 25.79 26.33
CA VAL A 84 6.99 26.19 27.60
C VAL A 84 5.90 26.45 28.65
N GLY A 85 5.79 25.56 29.65
CA GLY A 85 4.88 25.71 30.79
C GLY A 85 3.82 24.62 30.98
N GLU A 86 3.81 23.55 30.19
CA GLU A 86 2.92 22.40 30.40
C GLU A 86 3.69 21.23 31.03
N ASP A 87 3.19 20.69 32.14
CA ASP A 87 3.66 19.43 32.72
C ASP A 87 3.43 18.31 31.69
N GLY A 88 4.54 17.81 31.13
CA GLY A 88 4.51 16.68 30.21
C GLY A 88 3.88 15.43 30.83
N PRO A 89 3.47 14.45 30.00
CA PRO A 89 2.84 13.24 30.50
C PRO A 89 3.76 12.52 31.50
N ASP A 90 3.15 11.95 32.55
CA ASP A 90 3.85 11.21 33.60
C ASP A 90 4.74 10.13 32.97
N GLN A 91 6.00 10.12 33.39
CA GLN A 91 7.03 9.24 32.85
C GLN A 91 6.74 7.80 33.27
N ILE A 92 5.95 7.08 32.47
CA ILE A 92 5.75 5.65 32.68
C ILE A 92 6.82 4.89 31.90
N SER A 93 7.92 4.52 32.56
CA SER A 93 8.49 3.16 32.49
C SER A 93 9.70 2.96 33.40
N PHE A 94 9.87 1.68 33.76
CA PHE A 94 10.69 1.04 34.80
C PHE A 94 12.21 1.12 34.61
#